data_AF-A0A519ZKG3-F1
#
_entry.id   AF-A0A519ZKG3-F1
#
_cell.length_a   1.000
_cell.length_b   1.000
_cell.length_c   1.000
_cell.angle_alpha   90.00
_cell.angle_beta   90.00
_cell.angle_gamma   90.00
#
_symmetry.space_group_name_H-M   'P 1'
#
loop_
_entity.id
_entity.type
_entity.pdbx_description
1 polymer ?
#
loop_
_entity_poly.entity_id
_entity_poly.type
_entity_poly.pdbx_seq_one_letter_code
_entity_poly.pdbx_strand_id
1 'polypeptide(L)'
;MLGLTSCVDAYMPDTVDTGVNYLVVDGFIKGNGVTRIKLSRTIPVGATTAPPAEKGAQVFIVDNTGLRYALKEVLSGSYQSDSLLLNPVRRYQLRISSATGAATYQSDLVPLKVTPPIDNLKWRLDGSQVQLSLSTHDATGQSRYYHWGLVETWEFNAAFESHLEYDPQQKVIIPRVTPIYTCWRTESPTAIKQGSSAQLSQDALTDVTLLTPSAQAERFKIRYSVLVSQYAETAEEFAYYDLLRKNTEAVGTVNDPLPSQLTGNVHRVDNPNEPVLGYVGAHTVQQKRLFIGRADLALPTGWQFTTPYQGCTADSLAETVFPYDPLSVPYPRTRVFVVPENIPLDNRYSHGFIVGYIGSSKECADCRIRGSNVKPSYW
;
A
#
# COMPACT_ATOMS: atom_id res chain seq x y z
N MET A 1 18.17 48.59 13.60
CA MET A 1 17.56 47.30 14.00
C MET A 1 18.41 46.19 13.40
N LEU A 2 19.23 45.52 14.21
CA LEU A 2 19.89 44.27 13.83
C LEU A 2 18.83 43.16 13.94
N GLY A 3 18.50 42.51 12.83
CA GLY A 3 17.69 41.29 12.83
C GLY A 3 18.59 40.08 13.05
N LEU A 4 18.42 39.38 14.16
CA LEU A 4 19.04 38.08 14.39
C LEU A 4 18.34 37.04 13.50
N THR A 5 19.02 36.61 12.45
CA THR A 5 18.67 35.40 11.69
C THR A 5 19.10 34.19 12.52
N SER A 6 18.16 33.59 13.27
CA SER A 6 18.35 32.26 13.84
C SER A 6 18.06 31.24 12.73
N CYS A 7 19.12 30.68 12.15
CA CYS A 7 19.00 29.38 11.49
C CYS A 7 19.03 28.34 12.60
N VAL A 8 17.96 27.53 12.68
CA VAL A 8 17.97 26.31 13.48
C VAL A 8 18.78 25.29 12.68
N ASP A 9 20.01 25.04 13.10
CA ASP A 9 20.78 23.92 12.54
C ASP A 9 20.16 22.61 13.03
N ALA A 10 19.82 21.74 12.09
CA ALA A 10 19.37 20.40 12.41
C ALA A 10 20.53 19.65 13.09
N TYR A 11 20.35 19.32 14.37
CA TYR A 11 21.30 18.48 15.09
C TYR A 11 21.29 17.08 14.48
N MET A 12 22.35 16.73 13.74
CA MET A 12 22.62 15.37 13.32
C MET A 12 23.59 14.76 14.32
N PRO A 13 23.15 13.86 15.23
CA PRO A 13 24.07 13.18 16.13
C PRO A 13 25.09 12.38 15.31
N ASP A 14 26.32 12.27 15.82
CA ASP A 14 27.34 11.41 15.22
C ASP A 14 26.84 9.96 15.17
N THR A 15 26.41 9.51 14.00
CA THR A 15 25.93 8.13 13.80
C THR A 15 27.12 7.20 13.69
N VAL A 16 27.15 6.14 14.50
CA VAL A 16 28.11 5.04 14.34
C VAL A 16 27.76 4.27 13.07
N ASP A 17 28.36 4.69 11.96
CA ASP A 17 27.97 4.28 10.60
C ASP A 17 28.70 3.02 10.09
N THR A 18 29.51 2.39 10.96
CA THR A 18 30.32 1.24 10.58
C THR A 18 29.57 -0.08 10.82
N GLY A 19 29.13 -0.74 9.75
CA GLY A 19 28.74 -2.15 9.77
C GLY A 19 27.24 -2.45 9.94
N VAL A 20 26.35 -1.51 9.63
CA VAL A 20 24.90 -1.71 9.68
C VAL A 20 24.46 -2.68 8.57
N ASN A 21 24.40 -3.98 8.90
CA ASN A 21 23.95 -5.07 8.02
C ASN A 21 23.14 -6.13 8.79
N TYR A 22 22.32 -5.66 9.72
CA TYR A 22 21.45 -6.50 10.54
C TYR A 22 20.27 -7.05 9.74
N LEU A 23 19.84 -8.27 10.06
CA LEU A 23 18.68 -8.90 9.47
C LEU A 23 17.40 -8.15 9.89
N VAL A 24 16.52 -7.92 8.92
CA VAL A 24 15.17 -7.39 9.10
C VAL A 24 14.17 -8.44 8.64
N VAL A 25 13.27 -8.83 9.53
CA VAL A 25 12.19 -9.79 9.28
C VAL A 25 10.85 -9.06 9.28
N ASP A 26 10.13 -9.14 8.18
CA ASP A 26 8.80 -8.55 8.02
C ASP A 26 7.80 -9.64 7.61
N GLY A 27 6.67 -9.70 8.30
CA GLY A 27 5.62 -10.70 8.12
C GLY A 27 5.36 -11.55 9.36
N PHE A 28 4.35 -12.39 9.27
CA PHE A 28 3.84 -13.21 10.37
C PHE A 28 3.49 -14.62 9.89
N ILE A 29 3.40 -15.57 10.81
CA ILE A 29 2.99 -16.93 10.52
C ILE A 29 1.46 -16.98 10.38
N LYS A 30 0.97 -17.20 9.16
CA LYS A 30 -0.46 -17.29 8.86
C LYS A 30 -0.98 -18.72 9.09
N GLY A 31 -1.85 -18.88 10.09
CA GLY A 31 -2.37 -20.19 10.48
C GLY A 31 -3.47 -20.79 9.59
N ASN A 32 -4.06 -20.00 8.70
CA ASN A 32 -5.18 -20.42 7.82
C ASN A 32 -4.97 -19.94 6.37
N GLY A 33 -3.77 -20.18 5.81
CA GLY A 33 -3.45 -19.83 4.43
C GLY A 33 -1.95 -19.82 4.17
N VAL A 34 -1.55 -19.04 3.16
CA VAL A 34 -0.14 -18.87 2.81
C VAL A 34 0.53 -17.88 3.75
N THR A 35 1.62 -18.31 4.40
CA THR A 35 2.52 -17.43 5.15
C THR A 35 3.45 -16.72 4.17
N ARG A 36 3.71 -15.42 4.41
CA ARG A 36 4.63 -14.59 3.63
C ARG A 36 5.60 -13.89 4.57
N ILE A 37 6.89 -14.06 4.32
CA ILE A 37 7.96 -13.45 5.09
C ILE A 37 8.88 -12.73 4.12
N LYS A 38 9.14 -11.45 4.38
CA LYS A 38 10.12 -10.65 3.66
C LYS A 38 11.37 -10.51 4.53
N LEU A 39 12.52 -10.84 3.97
CA LEU A 39 13.82 -10.72 4.59
C LEU A 39 14.65 -9.67 3.87
N SER A 40 15.20 -8.74 4.64
CA SER A 40 16.09 -7.69 4.13
C SER A 40 17.20 -7.39 5.13
N ARG A 41 18.12 -6.51 4.73
CA ARG A 41 19.22 -6.04 5.55
C ARG A 41 19.12 -4.54 5.77
N THR A 42 19.50 -4.10 6.95
CA THR A 42 19.56 -2.67 7.28
C THR A 42 20.59 -1.94 6.41
N ILE A 43 20.41 -0.62 6.32
CA ILE A 43 21.31 0.30 5.62
C ILE A 43 21.67 1.45 6.57
N PRO A 44 22.83 2.10 6.36
CA PRO A 44 23.21 3.36 7.00
C PRO A 44 22.09 4.41 6.98
N VAL A 45 22.05 5.23 8.03
CA VAL A 45 21.09 6.35 8.11
C VAL A 45 21.47 7.39 7.05
N GLY A 46 20.55 7.70 6.14
CA GLY A 46 20.80 8.64 5.02
C GLY A 46 21.23 7.98 3.70
N ALA A 47 21.36 6.65 3.66
CA ALA A 47 21.53 5.95 2.38
C ALA A 47 20.32 6.17 1.46
N THR A 48 20.57 6.48 0.20
CA THR A 48 19.53 6.72 -0.83
C THR A 48 19.13 5.46 -1.58
N THR A 49 19.76 4.33 -1.27
CA THR A 49 19.47 3.02 -1.87
C THR A 49 18.40 2.28 -1.08
N ALA A 50 17.67 1.40 -1.76
CA ALA A 50 16.73 0.52 -1.08
C ALA A 50 17.48 -0.49 -0.19
N PRO A 51 16.93 -0.88 0.98
CA PRO A 51 17.47 -1.94 1.81
C PRO A 51 17.70 -3.23 0.98
N PRO A 52 18.90 -3.84 1.03
CA PRO A 52 19.17 -5.03 0.24
C PRO A 52 18.31 -6.21 0.73
N ALA A 53 17.80 -6.99 -0.22
CA ALA A 53 17.07 -8.22 0.06
C ALA A 53 18.02 -9.32 0.56
N GLU A 54 17.63 -10.06 1.59
CA GLU A 54 18.33 -11.27 2.03
C GLU A 54 17.84 -12.44 1.17
N LYS A 55 18.68 -12.89 0.22
CA LYS A 55 18.33 -13.89 -0.80
C LYS A 55 18.90 -15.26 -0.47
N GLY A 56 18.27 -16.31 -0.99
CA GLY A 56 18.74 -17.69 -0.87
C GLY A 56 18.71 -18.27 0.55
N ALA A 57 18.12 -17.57 1.52
CA ALA A 57 17.95 -18.08 2.88
C ALA A 57 17.04 -19.32 2.90
N GLN A 58 17.33 -20.23 3.82
CA GLN A 58 16.43 -21.35 4.12
C GLN A 58 15.49 -20.93 5.25
N VAL A 59 14.19 -20.91 4.98
CA VAL A 59 13.19 -20.40 5.91
C VAL A 59 12.17 -21.48 6.23
N PHE A 60 11.93 -21.71 7.51
CA PHE A 60 10.97 -22.70 8.01
C PHE A 60 10.09 -22.12 9.10
N ILE A 61 8.80 -22.44 9.07
CA ILE A 61 7.97 -22.46 10.28
C ILE A 61 8.25 -23.78 11.00
N VAL A 62 8.49 -23.74 12.30
CA VAL A 62 8.69 -24.93 13.12
C VAL A 62 7.75 -24.87 14.31
N ASP A 63 7.06 -25.97 14.57
CA ASP A 63 6.20 -26.08 15.76
C ASP A 63 6.92 -26.66 16.98
N ASN A 64 6.26 -26.63 18.13
CA ASN A 64 6.80 -27.15 19.38
C ASN A 64 6.99 -28.68 19.43
N THR A 65 6.60 -29.41 18.40
CA THR A 65 6.86 -30.86 18.24
C THR A 65 8.04 -31.13 17.28
N GLY A 66 8.57 -30.09 16.64
CA GLY A 66 9.67 -30.17 15.68
C GLY A 66 9.23 -30.35 14.22
N LEU A 67 7.92 -30.36 13.94
CA LEU A 67 7.41 -30.41 12.58
C LEU A 67 7.74 -29.11 11.85
N ARG A 68 8.17 -29.21 10.59
CA ARG A 68 8.65 -28.08 9.79
C ARG A 68 7.80 -27.86 8.55
N TYR A 69 7.55 -26.60 8.25
CA TYR A 69 6.90 -26.15 7.02
C TYR A 69 7.86 -25.22 6.29
N ALA A 70 8.27 -25.59 5.08
CA ALA A 70 9.23 -24.82 4.30
C ALA A 70 8.58 -23.58 3.66
N LEU A 71 9.32 -22.49 3.61
CA LEU A 71 8.98 -21.30 2.83
C LEU A 71 9.96 -21.17 1.66
N LYS A 72 9.44 -21.10 0.44
CA LYS A 72 10.21 -20.96 -0.80
C LYS A 72 10.33 -19.50 -1.18
N GLU A 73 11.52 -19.10 -1.62
CA GLU A 73 11.73 -17.77 -2.19
C GLU A 73 11.02 -17.67 -3.55
N VAL A 74 10.14 -16.67 -3.70
CA VAL A 74 9.38 -16.41 -4.95
C VAL A 74 9.82 -15.14 -5.65
N LEU A 75 10.29 -14.16 -4.89
CA LEU A 75 10.97 -12.97 -5.37
C LEU A 75 12.18 -12.76 -4.45
N SER A 76 13.19 -12.01 -4.91
CA SER A 76 14.37 -11.71 -4.09
C SER A 76 14.00 -11.22 -2.68
N GLY A 77 14.34 -12.01 -1.66
CA GLY A 77 14.03 -11.74 -0.25
C GLY A 77 12.56 -11.91 0.16
N SER A 78 11.71 -12.48 -0.68
CA SER A 78 10.30 -12.76 -0.38
C SER A 78 10.04 -14.26 -0.38
N TYR A 79 9.68 -14.79 0.79
CA TYR A 79 9.53 -16.21 1.07
C TYR A 79 8.05 -16.53 1.33
N GLN A 80 7.55 -17.62 0.75
CA GLN A 80 6.17 -18.07 0.93
C GLN A 80 6.06 -19.56 1.25
N SER A 81 5.12 -19.92 2.13
CA SER A 81 4.75 -21.33 2.34
C SER A 81 3.74 -21.80 1.29
N ASP A 82 3.47 -23.11 1.26
CA ASP A 82 2.19 -23.60 0.73
C ASP A 82 1.02 -23.09 1.59
N SER A 83 -0.23 -23.32 1.18
CA SER A 83 -1.38 -22.98 2.02
C SER A 83 -1.45 -23.91 3.22
N LEU A 84 -1.39 -23.36 4.44
CA LEU A 84 -1.35 -24.13 5.68
C LEU A 84 -2.64 -23.97 6.49
N LEU A 85 -3.03 -25.06 7.16
CA LEU A 85 -3.98 -25.04 8.28
C LEU A 85 -3.23 -25.52 9.53
N LEU A 86 -2.80 -24.58 10.36
CA LEU A 86 -2.00 -24.84 11.55
C LEU A 86 -2.89 -25.18 12.75
N ASN A 87 -2.37 -25.99 13.66
CA ASN A 87 -3.10 -26.42 14.85
C ASN A 87 -3.07 -25.31 15.92
N PRO A 88 -4.23 -24.79 16.36
CA PRO A 88 -4.31 -23.67 17.30
C PRO A 88 -3.83 -24.00 18.73
N VAL A 89 -3.66 -25.27 19.07
CA VAL A 89 -3.11 -25.70 20.37
C VAL A 89 -1.58 -25.69 20.38
N ARG A 90 -0.94 -25.63 19.20
CA ARG A 90 0.52 -25.63 19.07
C ARG A 90 1.09 -24.21 19.16
N ARG A 91 2.39 -24.16 19.43
CA ARG A 91 3.20 -22.95 19.35
C ARG A 91 4.12 -23.06 18.15
N TYR A 92 4.44 -21.92 17.55
CA TYR A 92 5.19 -21.83 16.31
C TYR A 92 6.32 -20.80 16.43
N GLN A 93 7.40 -21.05 15.70
CA GLN A 93 8.49 -20.10 15.54
C GLN A 93 8.94 -20.10 14.07
N LEU A 94 9.53 -19.00 13.65
CA LEU A 94 10.26 -18.92 12.39
C LEU A 94 11.72 -19.31 12.63
N ARG A 95 12.31 -20.05 11.70
CA ARG A 95 13.75 -20.33 11.66
C ARG A 95 14.30 -19.94 10.31
N ILE A 96 15.43 -19.26 10.32
CA ILE A 96 16.09 -18.72 9.13
C ILE A 96 17.55 -19.13 9.18
N SER A 97 18.05 -19.72 8.11
CA SER A 97 19.49 -19.89 7.88
C SER A 97 19.89 -19.08 6.66
N SER A 98 20.96 -18.30 6.75
CA SER A 98 21.49 -17.59 5.58
C SER A 98 21.84 -18.57 4.45
N ALA A 99 21.94 -18.06 3.21
CA ALA A 99 22.25 -18.91 2.04
C ALA A 99 23.54 -19.73 2.20
N THR A 100 24.54 -19.19 2.91
CA THR A 100 25.81 -19.86 3.18
C THR A 100 25.78 -20.74 4.43
N GLY A 101 24.71 -20.68 5.23
CA GLY A 101 24.60 -21.34 6.53
C GLY A 101 25.45 -20.71 7.64
N ALA A 102 26.16 -19.61 7.35
CA ALA A 102 27.07 -18.97 8.30
C ALA A 102 26.36 -18.20 9.43
N ALA A 103 25.08 -17.90 9.28
CA ALA A 103 24.27 -17.25 10.31
C ALA A 103 22.91 -17.93 10.41
N THR A 104 22.45 -18.16 11.64
CA THR A 104 21.15 -18.78 11.90
C THR A 104 20.35 -17.93 12.87
N TYR A 105 19.07 -17.77 12.59
CA TYR A 105 18.15 -16.92 13.34
C TYR A 105 16.90 -17.70 13.67
N GLN A 106 16.26 -17.33 14.77
CA GLN A 106 14.96 -17.85 15.13
C GLN A 106 14.11 -16.78 15.80
N SER A 107 12.81 -16.82 15.57
CA SER A 107 11.87 -16.10 16.44
C SER A 107 11.66 -16.87 17.74
N ASP A 108 11.13 -16.18 18.74
CA ASP A 108 10.51 -16.82 19.89
C ASP A 108 9.40 -17.78 19.47
N LEU A 109 9.19 -18.80 20.31
CA LEU A 109 8.11 -19.76 20.15
C LEU A 109 6.80 -19.12 20.66
N VAL A 110 5.90 -18.73 19.77
CA VAL A 110 4.67 -17.99 20.10
C VAL A 110 3.41 -18.87 19.92
N PRO A 111 2.34 -18.66 20.70
CA PRO A 111 1.07 -19.36 20.49
C PRO A 111 0.42 -18.94 19.17
N LEU A 112 -0.29 -19.86 18.50
CA LEU A 112 -1.14 -19.50 17.37
C LEU A 112 -2.43 -18.85 17.86
N LYS A 113 -2.60 -17.55 17.63
CA LYS A 113 -3.84 -16.83 17.94
C LYS A 113 -4.91 -17.14 16.90
N VAL A 114 -6.08 -17.56 17.36
CA VAL A 114 -7.25 -17.73 16.48
C VAL A 114 -7.99 -16.40 16.42
N THR A 115 -7.91 -15.72 15.28
CA THR A 115 -8.58 -14.46 15.06
C THR A 115 -10.10 -14.67 14.95
N PRO A 116 -10.90 -13.96 15.78
CA PRO A 116 -12.34 -14.08 15.76
C PRO A 116 -12.94 -13.40 14.50
N PRO A 117 -14.17 -13.77 14.11
CA PRO A 117 -14.84 -13.18 12.95
C PRO A 117 -15.01 -11.65 13.04
N ILE A 118 -15.05 -11.00 11.87
CA ILE A 118 -15.48 -9.60 11.78
C ILE A 118 -17.01 -9.57 11.76
N ASP A 119 -17.61 -9.19 12.89
CA ASP A 119 -19.07 -9.12 13.04
C ASP A 119 -19.66 -8.14 12.04
N ASN A 120 -19.13 -6.92 12.04
CA ASN A 120 -19.65 -5.85 11.22
C ASN A 120 -18.52 -5.02 10.62
N LEU A 121 -18.66 -4.70 9.34
CA LEU A 121 -17.83 -3.74 8.63
C LEU A 121 -18.79 -2.78 7.92
N LYS A 122 -18.84 -1.54 8.38
CA LYS A 122 -19.80 -0.55 7.91
C LYS A 122 -19.12 0.77 7.66
N TRP A 123 -19.83 1.65 6.97
CA TRP A 123 -19.41 3.02 6.76
C TRP A 123 -20.57 3.97 7.06
N ARG A 124 -20.25 5.22 7.37
CA ARG A 124 -21.22 6.31 7.46
C ARG A 124 -20.61 7.60 6.93
N LEU A 125 -21.45 8.49 6.43
CA LEU A 125 -21.07 9.88 6.20
C LEU A 125 -21.13 10.62 7.54
N ASP A 126 -20.02 11.21 7.94
CA ASP A 126 -19.92 12.09 9.11
C ASP A 126 -19.43 13.46 8.64
N GLY A 127 -20.38 14.38 8.46
CA GLY A 127 -20.12 15.66 7.80
C GLY A 127 -19.56 15.49 6.38
N SER A 128 -18.32 15.96 6.16
CA SER A 128 -17.61 15.85 4.88
C SER A 128 -16.66 14.65 4.82
N GLN A 129 -16.73 13.71 5.76
CA GLN A 129 -15.87 12.54 5.84
C GLN A 129 -16.67 11.25 5.70
N VAL A 130 -16.06 10.24 5.07
CA VAL A 130 -16.57 8.86 5.08
C VAL A 130 -15.85 8.12 6.19
N GLN A 131 -16.55 7.77 7.26
CA GLN A 131 -16.00 7.00 8.35
C GLN A 131 -16.24 5.50 8.12
N LEU A 132 -15.17 4.73 8.01
CA LEU A 132 -15.18 3.28 7.98
C LEU A 132 -14.98 2.74 9.39
N SER A 133 -15.90 1.89 9.86
CA SER A 133 -15.87 1.31 11.20
C SER A 133 -16.04 -0.20 11.18
N LEU A 134 -15.42 -0.85 12.16
CA LEU A 134 -15.46 -2.30 12.34
C LEU A 134 -15.89 -2.67 13.76
N SER A 135 -16.65 -3.76 13.87
CA SER A 135 -16.95 -4.42 15.16
C SER A 135 -16.54 -5.88 15.12
N THR A 136 -16.06 -6.39 16.25
CA THR A 136 -15.60 -7.77 16.43
C THR A 136 -15.79 -8.19 17.88
N HIS A 137 -16.00 -9.49 18.13
CA HIS A 137 -16.01 -10.07 19.47
C HIS A 137 -15.42 -11.48 19.47
N ASP A 138 -14.88 -11.88 20.62
CA ASP A 138 -14.47 -13.25 20.92
C ASP A 138 -15.16 -13.74 22.19
N ALA A 139 -16.17 -14.60 22.03
CA ALA A 139 -16.91 -15.16 23.16
C ALA A 139 -16.03 -16.02 24.11
N THR A 140 -14.87 -16.49 23.64
CA THR A 140 -13.92 -17.26 24.47
C THR A 140 -12.99 -16.36 25.30
N GLY A 141 -12.96 -15.07 24.99
CA GLY A 141 -12.12 -14.07 25.65
C GLY A 141 -10.62 -14.24 25.41
N GLN A 142 -10.24 -15.00 24.39
CA GLN A 142 -8.85 -15.32 24.07
C GLN A 142 -8.17 -14.27 23.19
N SER A 143 -8.89 -13.27 22.66
CA SER A 143 -8.39 -12.35 21.62
C SER A 143 -8.41 -10.90 22.10
N ARG A 144 -7.65 -10.55 23.14
CA ARG A 144 -7.74 -9.22 23.76
C ARG A 144 -7.04 -8.08 23.03
N TYR A 145 -6.28 -8.39 21.98
CA TYR A 145 -5.45 -7.46 21.23
C TYR A 145 -5.67 -7.69 19.74
N TYR A 146 -5.93 -6.61 19.01
CA TYR A 146 -6.34 -6.65 17.61
C TYR A 146 -5.52 -5.67 16.77
N HIS A 147 -5.27 -6.08 15.53
CA HIS A 147 -4.67 -5.26 14.49
C HIS A 147 -5.44 -5.45 13.18
N TRP A 148 -5.59 -4.36 12.43
CA TRP A 148 -6.24 -4.35 11.13
C TRP A 148 -5.34 -3.85 10.01
N GLY A 149 -5.20 -4.66 8.96
CA GLY A 149 -4.61 -4.27 7.69
C GLY A 149 -5.68 -3.90 6.66
N LEU A 150 -5.40 -2.91 5.81
CA LEU A 150 -6.34 -2.42 4.82
C LEU A 150 -5.74 -2.46 3.41
N VAL A 151 -6.58 -2.86 2.44
CA VAL A 151 -6.29 -2.70 1.01
C VAL A 151 -7.47 -1.98 0.37
N GLU A 152 -7.23 -0.73 -0.03
CA GLU A 152 -8.20 0.14 -0.69
C GLU A 152 -8.09 0.00 -2.21
N THR A 153 -9.21 -0.02 -2.92
CA THR A 153 -9.24 -0.01 -4.38
C THR A 153 -10.37 0.87 -4.87
N TRP A 154 -10.11 1.78 -5.80
CA TRP A 154 -11.15 2.61 -6.41
C TRP A 154 -11.03 2.71 -7.92
N GLU A 155 -12.17 2.89 -8.55
CA GLU A 155 -12.29 3.19 -9.97
C GLU A 155 -12.20 4.71 -10.18
N PHE A 156 -11.42 5.12 -11.18
CA PHE A 156 -11.29 6.51 -11.58
C PHE A 156 -11.14 6.62 -13.10
N ASN A 157 -11.41 7.81 -13.62
CA ASN A 157 -11.20 8.13 -15.02
C ASN A 157 -10.03 9.10 -15.20
N ALA A 158 -9.37 9.04 -16.35
CA ALA A 158 -8.53 10.14 -16.83
C ALA A 158 -9.36 11.44 -16.97
N ALA A 159 -8.69 12.58 -17.09
CA ALA A 159 -9.34 13.87 -17.25
C ALA A 159 -10.17 13.93 -18.54
N PHE A 160 -9.59 13.38 -19.62
CA PHE A 160 -10.20 13.37 -20.94
C PHE A 160 -10.26 11.94 -21.49
N GLU A 161 -11.37 11.61 -22.13
CA GLU A 161 -11.49 10.39 -22.90
C GLU A 161 -10.78 10.56 -24.24
N SER A 162 -10.02 9.53 -24.63
CA SER A 162 -9.31 9.51 -25.89
C SER A 162 -9.96 8.46 -26.79
N HIS A 163 -10.46 8.89 -27.95
CA HIS A 163 -11.06 8.03 -28.97
C HIS A 163 -10.08 7.66 -30.08
N LEU A 164 -8.89 8.28 -30.07
CA LEU A 164 -7.86 8.15 -31.09
C LEU A 164 -6.55 7.64 -30.48
N GLU A 165 -5.76 6.90 -31.25
CA GLU A 165 -4.38 6.53 -30.91
C GLU A 165 -3.45 6.70 -32.11
N TYR A 166 -2.17 6.95 -31.84
CA TYR A 166 -1.15 7.12 -32.86
C TYR A 166 -0.45 5.79 -33.14
N ASP A 167 -0.46 5.35 -34.40
CA ASP A 167 0.30 4.20 -34.88
C ASP A 167 1.72 4.65 -35.27
N PRO A 168 2.77 4.29 -34.52
CA PRO A 168 4.14 4.70 -34.81
C PRO A 168 4.73 4.01 -36.05
N GLN A 169 4.22 2.85 -36.47
CA GLN A 169 4.70 2.13 -37.65
C GLN A 169 4.18 2.79 -38.93
N GLN A 170 2.88 3.06 -38.98
CA GLN A 170 2.23 3.68 -40.12
C GLN A 170 2.30 5.21 -40.11
N LYS A 171 2.61 5.80 -38.94
CA LYS A 171 2.65 7.25 -38.67
C LYS A 171 1.32 7.94 -38.93
N VAL A 172 0.22 7.29 -38.53
CA VAL A 172 -1.16 7.77 -38.72
C VAL A 172 -1.92 7.73 -37.40
N ILE A 173 -3.01 8.50 -37.35
CA ILE A 173 -4.00 8.38 -36.29
C ILE A 173 -5.06 7.37 -36.67
N ILE A 174 -5.37 6.48 -35.73
CA ILE A 174 -6.38 5.43 -35.87
C ILE A 174 -7.36 5.51 -34.69
N PRO A 175 -8.55 4.88 -34.79
CA PRO A 175 -9.42 4.70 -33.64
C PRO A 175 -8.70 3.96 -32.50
N ARG A 176 -8.87 4.43 -31.27
CA ARG A 176 -8.25 3.82 -30.10
C ARG A 176 -8.78 2.42 -29.87
N VAL A 177 -7.87 1.46 -29.72
CA VAL A 177 -8.19 0.08 -29.31
C VAL A 177 -7.70 -0.21 -27.90
N THR A 178 -6.68 0.52 -27.43
CA THR A 178 -6.14 0.34 -26.08
C THR A 178 -6.90 1.20 -25.06
N PRO A 179 -7.62 0.63 -24.08
CA PRO A 179 -8.36 1.43 -23.11
C PRO A 179 -7.41 2.13 -22.12
N ILE A 180 -7.50 3.45 -22.07
CA ILE A 180 -6.69 4.32 -21.20
C ILE A 180 -7.52 5.31 -20.38
N TYR A 181 -8.86 5.23 -20.48
CA TYR A 181 -9.75 6.18 -19.81
C TYR A 181 -10.16 5.71 -18.41
N THR A 182 -10.58 4.45 -18.25
CA THR A 182 -11.02 3.89 -16.95
C THR A 182 -9.94 3.01 -16.35
N CYS A 183 -9.56 3.30 -15.11
CA CYS A 183 -8.57 2.55 -14.37
C CYS A 183 -9.00 2.28 -12.93
N TRP A 184 -8.29 1.33 -12.31
CA TRP A 184 -8.36 1.03 -10.89
C TRP A 184 -7.03 1.33 -10.23
N ARG A 185 -7.09 2.01 -9.08
CA ARG A 185 -5.93 2.24 -8.22
C ARG A 185 -6.11 1.43 -6.95
N THR A 186 -5.08 0.67 -6.58
CA THR A 186 -5.06 -0.12 -5.35
C THR A 186 -3.94 0.38 -4.45
N GLU A 187 -4.26 0.62 -3.19
CA GLU A 187 -3.32 1.07 -2.18
C GLU A 187 -3.46 0.25 -0.91
N SER A 188 -2.38 0.19 -0.14
CA SER A 188 -2.35 -0.47 1.17
C SER A 188 -1.79 0.54 2.16
N PRO A 189 -2.67 1.27 2.89
CA PRO A 189 -2.23 2.21 3.92
C PRO A 189 -1.27 1.55 4.89
N THR A 190 -0.15 2.22 5.18
CA THR A 190 0.91 1.72 6.08
C THR A 190 0.67 2.09 7.54
N ALA A 191 -0.37 2.89 7.82
CA ALA A 191 -0.69 3.33 9.16
C ALA A 191 -1.09 2.13 10.03
N ILE A 192 -0.48 2.00 11.21
CA ILE A 192 -0.72 0.90 12.14
C ILE A 192 -2.06 1.15 12.83
N LYS A 193 -3.02 0.25 12.60
CA LYS A 193 -4.36 0.30 13.20
C LYS A 193 -4.51 -0.85 14.20
N GLN A 194 -4.57 -0.50 15.48
CA GLN A 194 -4.65 -1.43 16.59
C GLN A 194 -5.74 -1.05 17.59
N GLY A 195 -6.26 -2.05 18.30
CA GLY A 195 -7.26 -1.88 19.35
C GLY A 195 -7.20 -3.01 20.37
N SER A 196 -7.67 -2.76 21.59
CA SER A 196 -7.65 -3.75 22.66
C SER A 196 -8.93 -3.74 23.48
N SER A 197 -9.40 -4.93 23.82
CA SER A 197 -10.50 -5.19 24.76
C SER A 197 -9.99 -5.60 26.15
N ALA A 198 -8.68 -5.50 26.41
CA ALA A 198 -8.07 -5.95 27.67
C ALA A 198 -8.58 -5.21 28.91
N GLN A 199 -9.01 -3.95 28.73
CA GLN A 199 -9.61 -3.12 29.79
C GLN A 199 -11.15 -3.18 29.81
N LEU A 200 -11.74 -4.03 28.96
CA LEU A 200 -13.19 -4.21 28.86
C LEU A 200 -13.59 -5.53 29.53
N SER A 201 -14.77 -5.54 30.16
CA SER A 201 -15.32 -6.75 30.78
C SER A 201 -15.59 -7.86 29.75
N GLN A 202 -15.91 -7.48 28.51
CA GLN A 202 -16.15 -8.39 27.40
C GLN A 202 -15.05 -8.23 26.34
N ASP A 203 -14.68 -9.32 25.70
CA ASP A 203 -13.78 -9.29 24.55
C ASP A 203 -14.56 -8.89 23.30
N ALA A 204 -14.96 -7.62 23.26
CA ALA A 204 -15.76 -7.06 22.20
C ALA A 204 -15.33 -5.62 21.94
N LEU A 205 -15.05 -5.31 20.68
CA LEU A 205 -14.81 -3.97 20.20
C LEU A 205 -15.93 -3.58 19.25
N THR A 206 -16.55 -2.44 19.50
CA THR A 206 -17.66 -1.94 18.71
C THR A 206 -17.28 -0.62 18.05
N ASP A 207 -17.64 -0.50 16.77
CA ASP A 207 -17.47 0.71 15.96
C ASP A 207 -16.06 1.34 15.96
N VAL A 208 -15.03 0.50 16.02
CA VAL A 208 -13.62 0.92 15.89
C VAL A 208 -13.42 1.59 14.54
N THR A 209 -12.94 2.84 14.57
CA THR A 209 -12.71 3.63 13.36
C THR A 209 -11.41 3.21 12.69
N LEU A 210 -11.50 2.79 11.43
CA LEU A 210 -10.34 2.36 10.64
C LEU A 210 -9.82 3.47 9.73
N LEU A 211 -10.72 4.16 9.03
CA LEU A 211 -10.41 5.21 8.06
C LEU A 211 -11.47 6.33 8.11
N THR A 212 -11.02 7.57 7.87
CA THR A 212 -11.89 8.76 7.77
C THR A 212 -11.53 9.66 6.57
N PRO A 213 -11.43 9.12 5.33
CA PRO A 213 -11.12 9.92 4.16
C PRO A 213 -12.20 10.98 3.88
N SER A 214 -11.78 12.09 3.28
CA SER A 214 -12.71 13.11 2.78
C SER A 214 -13.68 12.51 1.76
N ALA A 215 -14.96 12.81 1.90
CA ALA A 215 -16.00 12.44 0.93
C ALA A 215 -15.83 13.13 -0.43
N GLN A 216 -14.98 14.16 -0.52
CA GLN A 216 -14.57 14.80 -1.79
C GLN A 216 -13.38 14.09 -2.46
N ALA A 217 -12.77 13.10 -1.83
CA ALA A 217 -11.65 12.38 -2.43
C ALA A 217 -12.08 11.65 -3.72
N GLU A 218 -11.25 11.68 -4.75
CA GLU A 218 -11.46 10.97 -6.02
C GLU A 218 -11.87 9.50 -5.83
N ARG A 219 -11.37 8.85 -4.77
CA ARG A 219 -11.69 7.45 -4.42
C ARG A 219 -13.20 7.17 -4.32
N PHE A 220 -14.02 8.18 -4.04
CA PHE A 220 -15.47 8.09 -3.91
C PHE A 220 -16.24 8.62 -5.14
N LYS A 221 -15.54 9.02 -6.21
CA LYS A 221 -16.16 9.61 -7.41
C LYS A 221 -17.04 8.63 -8.18
N ILE A 222 -16.62 7.37 -8.27
CA ILE A 222 -17.29 6.34 -9.08
C ILE A 222 -17.71 5.18 -8.19
N ARG A 223 -16.74 4.36 -7.77
CA ARG A 223 -16.94 3.24 -6.87
C ARG A 223 -15.65 2.94 -6.13
N TYR A 224 -15.81 2.61 -4.85
CA TYR A 224 -14.75 2.34 -3.89
C TYR A 224 -14.92 0.94 -3.31
N SER A 225 -13.81 0.28 -2.98
CA SER A 225 -13.77 -0.95 -2.22
C SER A 225 -12.64 -0.91 -1.19
N VAL A 226 -12.88 -1.56 -0.06
CA VAL A 226 -11.84 -1.79 0.95
C VAL A 226 -11.92 -3.23 1.44
N LEU A 227 -10.79 -3.91 1.46
CA LEU A 227 -10.61 -5.20 2.13
C LEU A 227 -9.96 -4.95 3.48
N VAL A 228 -10.66 -5.29 4.55
CA VAL A 228 -10.12 -5.26 5.90
C VAL A 228 -9.68 -6.66 6.28
N SER A 229 -8.45 -6.79 6.75
CA SER A 229 -7.89 -8.01 7.32
C SER A 229 -7.69 -7.80 8.81
N GLN A 230 -8.29 -8.65 9.62
CA GLN A 230 -8.18 -8.64 11.08
C GLN A 230 -7.20 -9.71 11.55
N TYR A 231 -6.47 -9.38 12.61
CA TYR A 231 -5.51 -10.23 13.30
C TYR A 231 -5.74 -10.14 14.80
N ALA A 232 -5.72 -11.29 15.50
CA ALA A 232 -5.61 -11.35 16.95
C ALA A 232 -4.13 -11.52 17.32
N GLU A 233 -3.63 -10.64 18.18
CA GLU A 233 -2.21 -10.55 18.55
C GLU A 233 -1.98 -11.10 19.97
N THR A 234 -0.72 -11.38 20.30
CA THR A 234 -0.32 -11.51 21.70
C THR A 234 -0.11 -10.12 22.33
N ALA A 235 -0.02 -10.06 23.66
CA ALA A 235 0.25 -8.79 24.35
C ALA A 235 1.61 -8.20 23.94
N GLU A 236 2.61 -9.06 23.74
CA GLU A 236 3.97 -8.69 23.34
C GLU A 236 4.01 -8.17 21.91
N GLU A 237 3.29 -8.82 20.99
CA GLU A 237 3.15 -8.36 19.60
C GLU A 237 2.46 -7.00 19.53
N PHE A 238 1.37 -6.83 20.30
CA PHE A 238 0.65 -5.56 20.37
C PHE A 238 1.55 -4.43 20.87
N ALA A 239 2.33 -4.69 21.92
CA ALA A 239 3.28 -3.72 22.48
C ALA A 239 4.41 -3.35 21.49
N TYR A 240 4.90 -4.32 20.71
CA TYR A 240 5.88 -4.07 19.66
C TYR A 240 5.35 -3.10 18.59
N TYR A 241 4.13 -3.33 18.08
CA TYR A 241 3.53 -2.46 17.08
C TYR A 241 3.15 -1.07 17.63
N ASP A 242 2.72 -0.97 18.89
CA ASP A 242 2.50 0.34 19.51
C ASP A 242 3.82 1.14 19.63
N LEU A 243 4.92 0.47 19.96
CA LEU A 243 6.25 1.08 19.99
C LEU A 243 6.71 1.50 18.58
N LEU A 244 6.54 0.63 17.59
CA LEU A 244 6.84 0.92 16.20
C LEU A 244 6.05 2.13 15.72
N ARG A 245 4.74 2.17 15.96
CA ARG A 245 3.86 3.29 15.62
C ARG A 245 4.31 4.60 16.25
N LYS A 246 4.67 4.59 17.55
CA LYS A 246 5.19 5.77 18.26
C LYS A 246 6.49 6.29 17.63
N ASN A 247 7.34 5.40 17.12
CA ASN A 247 8.60 5.76 16.48
C ASN A 247 8.44 6.23 15.02
N THR A 248 7.48 5.70 14.26
CA THR A 248 7.39 5.94 12.81
C THR A 248 6.29 6.91 12.39
N GLU A 249 5.26 7.10 13.22
CA GLU A 249 4.11 7.96 12.91
C GLU A 249 4.07 9.25 13.74
N ALA A 250 5.07 9.48 14.59
CA ALA A 250 5.29 10.76 15.24
C ALA A 250 5.59 11.85 14.20
N VAL A 251 4.95 13.01 14.33
CA VAL A 251 4.93 14.08 13.31
C VAL A 251 6.16 15.01 13.42
N GLY A 252 7.06 14.76 14.39
CA GLY A 252 8.28 15.52 14.63
C GLY A 252 8.09 16.77 15.49
N THR A 253 7.16 16.76 16.46
CA THR A 253 6.98 17.89 17.39
C THR A 253 7.98 17.83 18.56
N VAL A 254 8.25 18.96 19.21
CA VAL A 254 9.17 19.05 20.39
C VAL A 254 8.74 18.14 21.55
N ASN A 255 7.47 17.74 21.59
CA ASN A 255 6.92 16.85 22.62
C ASN A 255 6.81 15.39 22.16
N ASP A 256 7.31 15.07 20.96
CA ASP A 256 7.29 13.69 20.49
C ASP A 256 8.26 12.85 21.32
N PRO A 257 7.86 11.62 21.69
CA PRO A 257 8.74 10.74 22.44
C PRO A 257 10.04 10.52 21.66
N LEU A 258 11.17 10.57 22.38
CA LEU A 258 12.46 10.19 21.79
C LEU A 258 12.35 8.76 21.25
N PRO A 259 12.91 8.49 20.04
CA PRO A 259 12.88 7.15 19.48
C PRO A 259 13.46 6.14 20.46
N SER A 260 12.65 5.19 20.91
CA SER A 260 13.11 4.10 21.75
C SER A 260 13.60 2.95 20.89
N GLN A 261 14.59 2.21 21.39
CA GLN A 261 15.06 1.00 20.72
C GLN A 261 13.90 0.01 20.53
N LEU A 262 13.62 -0.35 19.28
CA LEU A 262 12.61 -1.32 18.93
C LEU A 262 13.23 -2.73 18.97
N THR A 263 12.94 -3.48 20.03
CA THR A 263 13.43 -4.85 20.19
C THR A 263 12.34 -5.82 19.74
N GLY A 264 12.63 -6.60 18.70
CA GLY A 264 11.77 -7.65 18.19
C GLY A 264 11.85 -8.96 18.99
N ASN A 265 11.21 -10.01 18.49
CA ASN A 265 11.29 -11.36 19.06
C ASN A 265 12.15 -12.32 18.22
N VAL A 266 12.93 -11.80 17.28
CA VAL A 266 13.85 -12.59 16.44
C VAL A 266 15.27 -12.37 16.93
N HIS A 267 16.04 -13.45 17.06
CA HIS A 267 17.42 -13.40 17.51
C HIS A 267 18.32 -14.31 16.68
N ARG A 268 19.58 -13.92 16.56
CA ARG A 268 20.63 -14.76 16.01
C ARG A 268 21.03 -15.82 17.05
N VAL A 269 21.07 -17.08 16.64
CA VAL A 269 21.29 -18.23 17.54
C VAL A 269 22.77 -18.35 17.91
N ASP A 270 23.66 -18.09 16.98
CA ASP A 270 25.11 -18.24 17.13
C ASP A 270 25.81 -16.98 17.66
N ASN A 271 25.16 -15.82 17.60
CA ASN A 271 25.65 -14.57 18.19
C ASN A 271 24.48 -13.74 18.77
N PRO A 272 24.10 -13.96 20.04
CA PRO A 272 22.96 -13.28 20.67
C PRO A 272 23.09 -11.76 20.80
N ASN A 273 24.30 -11.21 20.68
CA ASN A 273 24.56 -9.78 20.76
C ASN A 273 24.32 -9.04 19.43
N GLU A 274 24.10 -9.78 18.34
CA GLU A 274 23.76 -9.17 17.05
C GLU A 274 22.29 -8.73 17.05
N PRO A 275 22.01 -7.43 16.81
CA PRO A 275 20.66 -6.94 16.61
C PRO A 275 19.97 -7.60 15.42
N VAL A 276 18.68 -7.90 15.59
CA VAL A 276 17.77 -8.30 14.52
C VAL A 276 16.50 -7.48 14.68
N LEU A 277 15.97 -6.98 13.56
CA LEU A 277 14.76 -6.17 13.55
C LEU A 277 13.58 -6.99 13.06
N GLY A 278 12.41 -6.76 13.65
CA GLY A 278 11.18 -7.44 13.26
C GLY A 278 10.57 -8.27 14.38
N TYR A 279 9.26 -8.44 14.32
CA TYR A 279 8.50 -9.29 15.22
C TYR A 279 7.72 -10.31 14.39
N VAL A 280 7.79 -11.58 14.78
CA VAL A 280 7.06 -12.68 14.14
C VAL A 280 6.00 -13.19 15.11
N GLY A 281 4.75 -12.78 14.86
CA GLY A 281 3.56 -13.37 15.46
C GLY A 281 3.08 -14.62 14.70
N ALA A 282 2.13 -15.32 15.29
CA ALA A 282 1.43 -16.43 14.65
C ALA A 282 -0.08 -16.28 14.88
N HIS A 283 -0.85 -16.09 13.81
CA HIS A 283 -2.29 -15.93 13.91
C HIS A 283 -3.04 -16.38 12.65
N THR A 284 -4.32 -16.72 12.79
CA THR A 284 -5.23 -16.82 11.65
C THR A 284 -5.65 -15.43 11.18
N VAL A 285 -6.23 -15.31 10.00
CA VAL A 285 -6.70 -14.03 9.44
C VAL A 285 -8.18 -14.14 9.11
N GLN A 286 -8.95 -13.12 9.48
CA GLN A 286 -10.32 -12.93 9.03
C GLN A 286 -10.38 -11.72 8.10
N GLN A 287 -11.11 -11.84 7.00
CA GLN A 287 -11.18 -10.78 6.01
C GLN A 287 -12.63 -10.45 5.65
N LYS A 288 -12.92 -9.16 5.48
CA LYS A 288 -14.23 -8.69 5.04
C LYS A 288 -14.04 -7.54 4.05
N ARG A 289 -14.75 -7.61 2.92
CA ARG A 289 -14.71 -6.58 1.88
C ARG A 289 -16.00 -5.77 1.91
N LEU A 290 -15.84 -4.46 1.78
CA LEU A 290 -16.93 -3.50 1.63
C LEU A 290 -16.81 -2.81 0.26
N PHE A 291 -17.96 -2.43 -0.31
CA PHE A 291 -18.05 -1.53 -1.47
C PHE A 291 -18.87 -0.30 -1.10
N ILE A 292 -18.51 0.83 -1.69
CA ILE A 292 -19.25 2.09 -1.61
C ILE A 292 -19.37 2.62 -3.04
N GLY A 293 -20.57 2.64 -3.58
CA GLY A 293 -20.88 3.28 -4.85
C GLY A 293 -21.14 4.77 -4.67
N ARG A 294 -20.93 5.55 -5.73
CA ARG A 294 -21.29 6.99 -5.75
C ARG A 294 -22.75 7.23 -5.35
N ALA A 295 -23.66 6.35 -5.76
CA ALA A 295 -25.09 6.47 -5.46
C ALA A 295 -25.42 6.24 -3.97
N ASP A 296 -24.57 5.49 -3.25
CA ASP A 296 -24.79 5.21 -1.83
C ASP A 296 -24.43 6.44 -0.98
N LEU A 297 -23.47 7.24 -1.45
CA LEU A 297 -23.05 8.48 -0.84
C LEU A 297 -24.10 9.56 -1.17
N ALA A 298 -25.04 9.80 -0.25
CA ALA A 298 -26.06 10.85 -0.33
C ALA A 298 -25.45 12.28 -0.28
N LEU A 299 -24.61 12.60 -1.26
CA LEU A 299 -23.85 13.84 -1.34
C LEU A 299 -24.69 14.95 -1.96
N PRO A 300 -24.55 16.21 -1.48
CA PRO A 300 -25.28 17.35 -2.02
C PRO A 300 -25.15 17.52 -3.53
N THR A 301 -26.17 18.12 -4.16
CA THR A 301 -26.11 18.52 -5.56
C THR A 301 -24.95 19.50 -5.77
N GLY A 302 -24.17 19.31 -6.83
CA GLY A 302 -23.00 20.15 -7.13
C GLY A 302 -21.73 19.79 -6.36
N TRP A 303 -21.74 18.71 -5.56
CA TRP A 303 -20.55 18.24 -4.84
C TRP A 303 -19.37 17.99 -5.78
N GLN A 304 -18.30 18.75 -5.57
CA GLN A 304 -17.07 18.65 -6.37
C GLN A 304 -16.12 17.62 -5.75
N PHE A 305 -15.54 16.78 -6.60
CA PHE A 305 -14.47 15.89 -6.20
C PHE A 305 -13.11 16.52 -6.46
N THR A 306 -12.20 16.34 -5.51
CA THR A 306 -10.80 16.68 -5.67
C THR A 306 -10.13 15.56 -6.45
N THR A 307 -9.73 15.87 -7.68
CA THR A 307 -8.92 15.00 -8.55
C THR A 307 -7.59 15.69 -8.83
N PRO A 308 -6.52 14.96 -9.16
CA PRO A 308 -5.25 15.59 -9.56
C PRO A 308 -5.28 16.18 -10.97
N TYR A 309 -6.45 16.23 -11.62
CA TYR A 309 -6.62 16.69 -13.00
C TYR A 309 -7.06 18.16 -13.10
N GLN A 310 -7.05 18.91 -12.01
CA GLN A 310 -7.50 20.32 -11.99
C GLN A 310 -6.72 21.23 -12.96
N GLY A 311 -5.49 20.87 -13.34
CA GLY A 311 -4.67 21.60 -14.31
C GLY A 311 -4.72 21.07 -15.74
N CYS A 312 -5.53 20.05 -16.02
CA CYS A 312 -5.58 19.42 -17.34
C CYS A 312 -6.32 20.26 -18.37
N THR A 313 -5.77 20.34 -19.59
CA THR A 313 -6.38 21.06 -20.72
C THR A 313 -6.40 20.18 -21.97
N ALA A 314 -7.57 20.12 -22.63
CA ALA A 314 -7.78 19.29 -23.81
C ALA A 314 -7.24 19.92 -25.11
N ASP A 315 -6.77 21.16 -25.07
CA ASP A 315 -6.39 21.95 -26.26
C ASP A 315 -4.97 22.52 -26.15
N SER A 316 -4.07 21.78 -25.51
CA SER A 316 -2.66 22.19 -25.36
C SER A 316 -1.80 21.86 -26.59
N LEU A 317 -2.35 21.12 -27.56
CA LEU A 317 -1.59 20.56 -28.69
C LEU A 317 -2.23 20.81 -30.06
N ALA A 318 -3.21 21.73 -30.16
CA ALA A 318 -3.74 22.12 -31.46
C ALA A 318 -2.60 22.54 -32.40
N GLU A 319 -2.69 22.10 -33.65
CA GLU A 319 -1.74 22.34 -34.75
C GLU A 319 -1.39 23.84 -34.98
N THR A 320 -2.06 24.76 -34.28
CA THR A 320 -1.66 26.16 -34.10
C THR A 320 -0.27 26.37 -33.51
N VAL A 321 0.41 25.34 -32.97
CA VAL A 321 1.81 25.43 -32.50
C VAL A 321 2.83 25.39 -33.67
N PHE A 322 2.40 25.07 -34.90
CA PHE A 322 3.28 25.07 -36.07
C PHE A 322 2.85 26.06 -37.18
N PRO A 323 2.74 27.37 -36.89
CA PRO A 323 2.35 28.36 -37.90
C PRO A 323 3.39 28.54 -39.02
N TYR A 324 4.59 27.97 -38.88
CA TYR A 324 5.69 28.08 -39.83
C TYR A 324 6.23 26.72 -40.32
N ASP A 325 5.48 25.62 -40.16
CA ASP A 325 5.87 24.35 -40.78
C ASP A 325 5.56 24.37 -42.28
N PRO A 326 6.57 24.28 -43.17
CA PRO A 326 6.36 24.29 -44.62
C PRO A 326 5.69 23.00 -45.15
N LEU A 327 5.51 21.96 -44.32
CA LEU A 327 4.88 20.70 -44.69
C LEU A 327 3.45 20.65 -44.16
N SER A 328 2.46 20.51 -45.06
CA SER A 328 1.07 20.25 -44.69
C SER A 328 1.00 18.97 -43.86
N VAL A 329 0.39 19.01 -42.67
CA VAL A 329 0.04 17.82 -41.88
C VAL A 329 -1.20 17.18 -42.54
N PRO A 330 -1.07 16.15 -43.38
CA PRO A 330 -2.20 15.63 -44.14
C PRO A 330 -2.91 14.60 -43.28
N TYR A 331 -4.18 14.82 -42.95
CA TYR A 331 -5.01 13.77 -42.35
C TYR A 331 -4.90 12.47 -43.18
N PRO A 332 -4.62 11.29 -42.59
CA PRO A 332 -4.53 11.00 -41.16
C PRO A 332 -3.10 11.03 -40.55
N ARG A 333 -2.08 11.47 -41.30
CA ARG A 333 -0.67 11.52 -40.86
C ARG A 333 -0.40 12.77 -40.02
N THR A 334 0.32 12.61 -38.91
CA THR A 334 0.74 13.72 -38.04
C THR A 334 2.03 13.42 -37.31
N ARG A 335 2.80 14.48 -37.01
CA ARG A 335 4.02 14.41 -36.21
C ARG A 335 3.83 14.81 -34.75
N VAL A 336 2.67 15.37 -34.39
CA VAL A 336 2.37 15.90 -33.04
C VAL A 336 2.44 14.80 -31.97
N PHE A 337 1.89 13.63 -32.30
CA PHE A 337 1.77 12.48 -31.41
C PHE A 337 2.92 11.46 -31.58
N VAL A 338 3.98 11.84 -32.31
CA VAL A 338 5.25 11.09 -32.30
C VAL A 338 5.88 11.15 -30.92
N VAL A 339 5.68 12.26 -30.19
CA VAL A 339 6.09 12.40 -28.80
C VAL A 339 5.10 11.63 -27.93
N PRO A 340 5.53 10.58 -27.20
CA PRO A 340 4.61 9.72 -26.43
C PRO A 340 3.88 10.45 -25.28
N GLU A 341 4.37 11.61 -24.86
CA GLU A 341 3.72 12.45 -23.85
C GLU A 341 2.50 13.21 -24.39
N ASN A 342 2.32 13.24 -25.71
CA ASN A 342 1.15 13.83 -26.36
C ASN A 342 0.17 12.71 -26.72
N ILE A 343 -1.05 12.78 -26.19
CA ILE A 343 -2.10 11.80 -26.46
C ILE A 343 -3.19 12.43 -27.33
N PRO A 344 -3.48 11.85 -28.52
CA PRO A 344 -4.59 12.31 -29.35
C PRO A 344 -5.91 11.98 -28.65
N LEU A 345 -6.84 12.92 -28.60
CA LEU A 345 -8.15 12.74 -27.97
C LEU A 345 -9.23 12.49 -29.02
N ASP A 346 -9.44 13.45 -29.92
CA ASP A 346 -10.50 13.43 -30.94
C ASP A 346 -10.09 14.25 -32.17
N ASN A 347 -10.90 14.18 -33.23
CA ASN A 347 -10.75 14.99 -34.42
C ASN A 347 -11.21 16.43 -34.15
N ARG A 348 -10.47 17.40 -34.71
CA ARG A 348 -10.87 18.80 -34.73
C ARG A 348 -11.59 19.10 -36.04
N TYR A 349 -12.79 19.68 -35.95
CA TYR A 349 -13.61 20.01 -37.12
C TYR A 349 -13.68 21.53 -37.36
N SER A 350 -13.64 21.94 -38.63
CA SER A 350 -13.99 23.29 -39.09
C SER A 350 -14.79 23.18 -40.39
N HIS A 351 -15.95 23.85 -40.44
CA HIS A 351 -16.87 23.80 -41.58
C HIS A 351 -17.23 22.37 -42.05
N GLY A 352 -17.31 21.42 -41.11
CA GLY A 352 -17.63 20.00 -41.40
C GLY A 352 -16.45 19.14 -41.87
N PHE A 353 -15.26 19.71 -42.03
CA PHE A 353 -14.06 18.98 -42.41
C PHE A 353 -13.12 18.80 -41.23
N ILE A 354 -12.40 17.68 -41.19
CA ILE A 354 -11.33 17.46 -40.22
C ILE A 354 -10.17 18.40 -40.59
N VAL A 355 -9.81 19.26 -39.65
CA VAL A 355 -8.73 20.25 -39.79
C VAL A 355 -7.57 20.01 -38.84
N GLY A 356 -7.58 18.89 -38.11
CA GLY A 356 -6.52 18.50 -37.20
C GLY A 356 -7.04 17.59 -36.09
N TYR A 357 -6.33 17.57 -34.97
CA TYR A 357 -6.65 16.77 -33.81
C TYR A 357 -6.67 17.60 -32.53
N ILE A 358 -7.49 17.17 -31.59
CA ILE A 358 -7.51 17.60 -30.19
C ILE A 358 -6.56 16.67 -29.44
N GLY A 359 -5.74 17.21 -28.54
CA GLY A 359 -4.72 16.44 -27.84
C GLY A 359 -4.43 17.00 -26.46
N SER A 360 -4.02 16.13 -25.56
CA SER A 360 -3.67 16.47 -24.18
C SER A 360 -2.38 15.76 -23.77
N SER A 361 -1.79 16.18 -22.66
CA SER A 361 -0.68 15.44 -22.06
C SER A 361 -1.12 14.03 -21.63
N LYS A 362 -0.15 13.12 -21.57
CA LYS A 362 -0.32 11.75 -21.14
C LYS A 362 -0.86 11.65 -19.71
N GLU A 363 -0.42 12.51 -18.80
CA GLU A 363 -0.92 12.57 -17.42
C GLU A 363 -2.42 12.81 -17.37
N CYS A 364 -2.96 13.59 -18.30
CA CYS A 364 -4.37 13.98 -18.34
C CYS A 364 -5.26 13.02 -19.13
N ALA A 365 -4.71 12.25 -20.07
CA ALA A 365 -5.47 11.38 -20.97
C ALA A 365 -5.25 9.87 -20.74
N ASP A 366 -4.19 9.48 -20.01
CA ASP A 366 -3.86 8.08 -19.74
C ASP A 366 -3.90 7.78 -18.23
N CYS A 367 -4.99 7.16 -17.78
CA CYS A 367 -5.16 6.79 -16.38
C CYS A 367 -4.14 5.76 -15.88
N ARG A 368 -3.46 5.03 -16.79
CA ARG A 368 -2.52 3.95 -16.44
C ARG A 368 -1.23 4.46 -15.80
N ILE A 369 -0.97 5.78 -15.86
CA ILE A 369 0.11 6.40 -15.08
C ILE A 369 -0.14 6.28 -13.57
N ARG A 370 -1.42 6.28 -13.16
CA ARG A 370 -1.83 6.30 -11.75
C ARG A 370 -2.48 5.00 -11.28
N GLY A 371 -2.76 4.07 -12.19
CA GLY A 371 -3.48 2.83 -11.89
C GLY A 371 -3.34 1.80 -12.99
N SER A 372 -4.18 0.78 -12.94
CA SER A 372 -4.24 -0.27 -13.95
C SER A 372 -5.55 -0.20 -14.72
N ASN A 373 -5.51 -0.43 -16.03
CA ASN A 373 -6.70 -0.63 -16.85
C ASN A 373 -7.24 -2.07 -16.76
N VAL A 374 -6.64 -2.92 -15.92
CA VAL A 374 -7.13 -4.27 -15.62
C VAL A 374 -8.10 -4.18 -14.45
N LYS A 375 -9.37 -4.50 -14.72
CA LYS A 375 -10.41 -4.56 -13.69
C LYS A 375 -10.07 -5.65 -12.65
N PRO A 376 -10.06 -5.33 -11.34
CA PRO A 376 -9.86 -6.34 -10.30
C PRO A 376 -10.93 -7.43 -10.37
N SER A 377 -10.56 -8.69 -10.14
CA SER A 377 -11.49 -9.84 -10.26
C SER A 377 -12.67 -9.81 -9.28
N TYR A 378 -12.54 -9.07 -8.19
CA TYR A 378 -13.60 -8.89 -7.18
C TYR A 378 -14.45 -7.63 -7.42
N TRP A 379 -14.15 -6.81 -8.43
CA TRP A 379 -14.87 -5.57 -8.74
C TRP A 379 -16.26 -5.84 -9.31
#